data_AF-A0A927C5W7-F1
#
_entry.id   AF-A0A927C5W7-F1
#
_cell.length_a   1.000
_cell.length_b   1.000
_cell.length_c   1.000
_cell.angle_alpha   90.00
_cell.angle_beta   90.00
_cell.angle_gamma   90.00
#
_symmetry.space_group_name_H-M   'P 1'
#
loop_
_entity.id
_entity.type
_entity.pdbx_description
1 polymer ?
#
loop_
_entity_poly.entity_id
_entity_poly.type
_entity_poly.pdbx_seq_one_letter_code
_entity_poly.pdbx_strand_id
1 'polypeptide(L)'
;METMLIAFDSTQQALRTEMLLEYADVEIDIRPTPKQITAGCALSIEFPGEHYEQVKSIIQSEKVEIRGIFRQINETYELMDGANP
;
A
#
# COMPACT_ATOMS: atom_id res chain seq x y z
N MET A 1 6.10 3.04 -16.13
CA MET A 1 5.70 3.77 -14.92
C MET A 1 5.92 2.81 -13.77
N GLU A 2 6.62 3.24 -12.72
CA GLU A 2 6.86 2.41 -11.54
C GLU A 2 5.59 2.42 -10.68
N THR A 3 5.21 1.25 -10.19
CA THR A 3 3.97 1.06 -9.44
C THR A 3 4.30 0.43 -8.10
N MET A 4 3.63 0.88 -7.06
CA MET A 4 3.80 0.38 -5.70
C MET A 4 2.47 -0.06 -5.11
N LEU A 5 2.58 -0.89 -4.08
CA LEU A 5 1.44 -1.54 -3.47
C LEU A 5 1.57 -1.53 -1.96
N ILE A 6 0.54 -1.06 -1.28
CA ILE A 6 0.41 -1.12 0.18
C ILE A 6 -0.42 -2.36 0.50
N ALA A 7 0.13 -3.27 1.31
CA ALA A 7 -0.60 -4.40 1.85
C ALA A 7 -1.05 -4.09 3.27
N PHE A 8 -2.27 -4.53 3.60
CA PHE A 8 -2.88 -4.34 4.91
C PHE A 8 -3.22 -5.68 5.53
N ASP A 9 -3.17 -5.78 6.85
CA ASP A 9 -3.67 -6.97 7.55
C ASP A 9 -5.19 -6.92 7.79
N SER A 10 -5.83 -5.78 7.51
CA SER A 10 -7.27 -5.53 7.73
C SER A 10 -7.89 -4.70 6.61
N THR A 11 -9.10 -5.09 6.18
CA THR A 11 -9.94 -4.31 5.25
C THR A 11 -10.22 -2.90 5.77
N GLN A 12 -10.42 -2.73 7.08
CA GLN A 12 -10.70 -1.41 7.65
C GLN A 12 -9.50 -0.46 7.51
N GLN A 13 -8.28 -0.98 7.65
CA GLN A 13 -7.07 -0.17 7.45
C GLN A 13 -6.90 0.19 5.97
N ALA A 14 -7.21 -0.73 5.06
CA ALA A 14 -7.20 -0.43 3.62
C ALA A 14 -8.17 0.70 3.28
N LEU A 15 -9.44 0.59 3.66
CA LEU A 15 -10.46 1.63 3.38
C LEU A 15 -10.13 2.97 4.04
N ARG A 16 -9.59 2.96 5.27
CA ARG A 16 -9.15 4.20 5.92
C ARG A 16 -8.01 4.86 5.13
N THR A 17 -7.06 4.06 4.64
CA THR A 17 -5.91 4.57 3.90
C THR A 17 -6.32 5.10 2.53
N GLU A 18 -7.25 4.42 1.86
CA GLU A 18 -7.88 4.90 0.63
C GLU A 18 -8.42 6.32 0.81
N MET A 19 -9.29 6.52 1.81
CA MET A 19 -9.84 7.85 2.10
C MET A 19 -8.75 8.91 2.38
N LEU A 20 -7.66 8.55 3.06
CA LEU A 20 -6.57 9.47 3.36
C LEU A 20 -5.77 9.85 2.12
N LEU A 21 -5.53 8.89 1.23
CA LEU A 21 -4.78 9.09 -0.02
C LEU A 21 -5.60 9.84 -1.06
N GLU A 22 -6.90 9.54 -1.17
CA GLU A 22 -7.84 10.32 -1.99
C GLU A 22 -7.92 11.78 -1.52
N TYR A 23 -7.96 12.02 -0.21
CA TYR A 23 -7.95 13.38 0.34
C TYR A 23 -6.65 14.14 0.03
N ALA A 24 -5.57 13.41 -0.22
CA ALA A 24 -4.27 13.96 -0.57
C ALA A 24 -4.04 14.04 -2.09
N ASP A 25 -5.09 13.88 -2.91
CA ASP A 25 -5.05 13.86 -4.37
C ASP A 25 -4.05 12.83 -4.95
N VAL A 26 -3.87 11.71 -4.26
CA VAL A 26 -3.05 10.59 -4.77
C VAL A 26 -3.94 9.68 -5.61
N GLU A 27 -3.56 9.45 -6.86
CA GLU A 27 -4.22 8.45 -7.70
C GLU A 27 -3.94 7.05 -7.15
N ILE A 28 -5.00 6.34 -6.77
CA ILE A 28 -4.91 5.02 -6.14
C ILE A 28 -5.92 4.04 -6.72
N ASP A 29 -5.60 2.75 -6.66
CA ASP A 29 -6.49 1.65 -7.03
C ASP A 29 -6.56 0.60 -5.92
N ILE A 30 -7.77 0.33 -5.43
CA ILE A 30 -8.00 -0.80 -4.52
C ILE A 30 -8.08 -2.09 -5.33
N ARG A 31 -7.29 -3.10 -4.92
CA ARG A 31 -7.36 -4.44 -5.51
C ARG A 31 -7.09 -5.56 -4.50
N PRO A 32 -7.51 -6.80 -4.81
CA PRO A 32 -7.14 -7.95 -4.01
C PRO A 32 -5.62 -8.10 -3.90
N THR A 33 -5.12 -8.41 -2.71
CA THR A 33 -3.69 -8.60 -2.50
C THR A 33 -3.16 -9.72 -3.40
N PRO A 34 -2.13 -9.48 -4.21
CA PRO A 34 -1.53 -10.51 -5.05
C PRO A 34 -1.07 -11.70 -4.20
N LYS A 35 -1.33 -12.92 -4.68
CA LYS A 35 -0.95 -14.17 -3.98
C LYS A 35 0.54 -14.26 -3.69
N GLN A 36 1.38 -13.57 -4.47
CA GLN A 36 2.83 -13.50 -4.25
C GLN A 36 3.19 -12.76 -2.94
N ILE A 37 2.33 -11.87 -2.43
CA ILE A 37 2.56 -11.07 -1.23
C ILE A 37 1.99 -11.78 0.00
N THR A 38 0.74 -12.24 -0.06
CA THR A 38 0.12 -13.01 1.04
C THR A 38 -1.18 -13.70 0.58
N ALA A 39 -1.53 -14.81 1.25
CA ALA A 39 -2.79 -15.53 1.06
C ALA A 39 -3.90 -15.12 2.05
N GLY A 40 -3.58 -14.27 3.04
CA GLY A 40 -4.41 -14.07 4.24
C GLY A 40 -5.25 -12.79 4.30
N CYS A 41 -4.89 -11.75 3.53
CA CYS A 41 -5.54 -10.43 3.67
C CYS A 41 -6.09 -9.95 2.33
N ALA A 42 -7.36 -9.53 2.36
CA ALA A 42 -8.21 -9.44 1.18
C ALA A 42 -7.91 -8.25 0.26
N LEU A 43 -7.23 -7.19 0.75
CA LEU A 43 -7.12 -5.92 0.04
C LEU A 43 -5.74 -5.27 0.13
N SER A 44 -5.38 -4.61 -0.96
CA SER A 44 -4.18 -3.81 -1.14
C SER A 44 -4.52 -2.54 -1.91
N ILE A 45 -3.71 -1.50 -1.73
CA ILE A 45 -3.83 -0.24 -2.48
C ILE A 45 -2.62 -0.12 -3.40
N GLU A 46 -2.88 -0.02 -4.69
CA GLU A 46 -1.90 0.30 -5.71
C GLU A 46 -1.81 1.81 -5.93
N PHE A 47 -0.61 2.34 -6.14
CA PHE A 47 -0.37 3.76 -6.37
C PHE A 47 0.92 3.99 -7.19
N PRO A 48 1.06 5.14 -7.89
CA PRO A 48 2.25 5.46 -8.66
C PRO A 48 3.50 5.64 -7.79
N GLY A 49 4.64 5.19 -8.32
CA GLY A 49 5.96 5.25 -7.69
C GLY A 49 6.37 6.64 -7.21
N GLU A 50 5.96 7.69 -7.94
CA GLU A 50 6.29 9.08 -7.64
C GLU A 50 5.66 9.59 -6.34
N HIS A 51 4.56 8.99 -5.90
CA HIS A 51 3.88 9.36 -4.66
C HIS A 51 4.44 8.65 -3.42
N TYR A 52 5.54 7.88 -3.53
CA TYR A 52 6.13 7.13 -2.42
C TYR A 52 6.30 7.94 -1.14
N GLU A 53 7.00 9.07 -1.24
CA GLU A 53 7.36 9.89 -0.09
C GLU A 53 6.12 10.50 0.56
N GLN A 54 5.14 10.91 -0.26
CA GLN A 54 3.86 11.43 0.21
C GLN A 54 3.04 10.36 0.93
N VAL A 55 2.89 9.19 0.32
CA VAL A 55 2.16 8.03 0.89
C VAL A 55 2.81 7.58 2.21
N LYS A 56 4.14 7.47 2.22
CA LYS A 56 4.91 7.13 3.41
C LYS A 56 4.71 8.14 4.53
N SER A 57 4.74 9.44 4.21
CA SER A 57 4.49 10.50 5.19
C SER A 57 3.09 10.40 5.78
N ILE A 58 2.06 10.14 4.97
CA ILE A 58 0.67 10.00 5.42
C ILE A 58 0.53 8.79 6.35
N ILE A 59 1.08 7.63 5.97
CA ILE A 59 1.05 6.43 6.81
C ILE A 59 1.67 6.69 8.19
N GLN A 60 2.82 7.38 8.21
CA GLN A 60 3.53 7.70 9.45
C GLN A 60 2.79 8.74 10.30
N SER A 61 2.26 9.81 9.69
CA SER A 61 1.56 10.88 10.41
C SER A 61 0.23 10.40 10.99
N GLU A 62 -0.52 9.62 10.21
CA GLU A 62 -1.84 9.11 10.57
C GLU A 62 -1.79 7.80 11.37
N LYS A 63 -0.57 7.28 11.60
CA LYS A 63 -0.29 6.02 12.30
C LYS A 63 -1.11 4.87 11.71
N VAL A 64 -1.13 4.79 10.39
CA VAL A 64 -1.80 3.71 9.68
C VAL A 64 -0.98 2.44 9.87
N GLU A 65 -1.62 1.38 10.37
CA GLU A 65 -0.98 0.07 10.44
C GLU A 65 -1.02 -0.58 9.06
N ILE A 66 0.16 -0.73 8.47
CA ILE A 66 0.36 -1.43 7.22
C ILE A 66 1.17 -2.68 7.48
N ARG A 67 0.95 -3.70 6.66
CA ARG A 67 1.85 -4.86 6.60
C ARG A 67 3.16 -4.46 5.93
N GLY A 68 3.06 -3.69 4.85
CA GLY A 68 4.21 -3.12 4.16
C GLY A 68 3.86 -2.45 2.84
N ILE A 69 4.79 -1.67 2.33
CA ILE A 69 4.81 -1.08 1.00
C ILE A 69 5.75 -1.91 0.14
N PHE A 70 5.28 -2.31 -1.02
CA PHE A 70 5.99 -3.15 -1.97
C PHE A 70 6.16 -2.42 -3.29
N ARG A 71 7.36 -2.49 -3.86
CA ARG A 71 7.64 -2.05 -5.22
C ARG A 71 7.38 -3.18 -6.20
N GLN A 72 6.59 -2.92 -7.24
CA GLN A 72 6.41 -3.88 -8.32
C GLN A 72 7.61 -3.84 -9.27
N ILE A 73 8.30 -4.98 -9.40
CA ILE A 73 9.41 -5.17 -10.32
C ILE A 73 9.06 -6.35 -11.22
N ASN A 74 8.69 -6.07 -12.47
CA ASN A 74 8.17 -7.05 -13.43
C ASN A 74 6.96 -7.82 -12.85
N GLU A 75 7.11 -9.13 -12.63
CA GLU A 75 6.10 -10.03 -12.06
C GLU A 75 6.31 -10.28 -10.55
N THR A 76 7.19 -9.52 -9.92
CA THR A 76 7.59 -9.69 -8.51
C THR A 76 7.38 -8.42 -7.69
N TYR A 77 7.41 -8.58 -6.37
CA TYR A 77 7.24 -7.49 -5.41
C TYR A 77 8.42 -7.46 -4.44
N GLU A 78 9.05 -6.30 -4.31
CA GLU A 78 10.14 -6.05 -3.37
C GLU A 78 9.63 -5.22 -2.19
N LEU A 79 9.88 -5.68 -0.95
CA LEU A 79 9.48 -4.95 0.25
C LEU A 79 10.34 -3.70 0.42
N MET A 80 9.70 -2.53 0.45
CA MET A 80 10.34 -1.22 0.59
C MET A 80 10.27 -0.68 2.03
N ASP A 81 9.11 -0.85 2.67
CA ASP A 81 8.84 -0.35 4.03
C ASP A 81 7.76 -1.24 4.68
N GLY A 82 7.70 -1.30 6.00
CA GLY A 82 6.72 -2.12 6.71
C GLY A 82 7.25 -2.76 7.98
N ALA A 83 6.33 -3.08 8.89
CA ALA A 83 6.63 -3.88 10.06
C ALA A 83 6.81 -5.34 9.62
N ASN A 84 8.04 -5.74 9.31
CA ASN A 84 8.35 -7.18 9.30
C ASN A 84 8.27 -7.66 10.76
N PRO A 85 7.52 -8.72 11.09
CA PRO A 85 7.55 -9.32 12.42
C PRO A 85 8.94 -9.80 12.82
#